data_AF-A0A520AIE1-F1
#
_entry.id   AF-A0A520AIE1-F1
#
_cell.length_a   1.000
_cell.length_b   1.000
_cell.length_c   1.000
_cell.angle_alpha   90.00
_cell.angle_beta   90.00
_cell.angle_gamma   90.00
#
_symmetry.space_group_name_H-M   'P 1'
#
loop_
_entity.id
_entity.type
_entity.pdbx_description
1 polymer ?
#
loop_
_entity_poly.entity_id
_entity_poly.type
_entity_poly.pdbx_seq_one_letter_code
_entity_poly.pdbx_strand_id
1 'polypeptide(L)'
;MKNVNPSKINYAQVINRKDLFLSNLKLPVADSLMVKIALVNFNNHVYYQVLNPQKTVLYFDASNGQELQNGDQQYAVFISGFYRNKSYPQKTTQHNLAVTQIKQFDNEYGFINKRLPVEKISYPNQENWYIENHYMHCHPLRQLLRRKKR
;
A
#
# COMPACT_ATOMS: atom_id res chain seq x y z
N MET A 1 -25.68 -8.37 -24.83
CA MET A 1 -24.56 -7.61 -24.22
C MET A 1 -23.79 -8.55 -23.28
N LYS A 2 -22.56 -8.94 -23.62
CA LYS A 2 -21.75 -9.80 -22.73
C LYS A 2 -21.16 -8.93 -21.63
N ASN A 3 -21.58 -9.17 -20.38
CA ASN A 3 -20.93 -8.62 -19.20
C ASN A 3 -19.54 -9.26 -19.08
N VAL A 4 -18.53 -8.62 -19.66
CA VAL A 4 -17.14 -8.99 -19.40
C VAL A 4 -16.84 -8.41 -18.02
N ASN A 5 -16.95 -9.24 -16.97
CA ASN A 5 -16.45 -8.87 -15.65
C ASN A 5 -14.97 -8.47 -15.83
N PRO A 6 -14.54 -7.29 -15.36
CA PRO A 6 -13.15 -6.90 -15.47
C PRO A 6 -12.31 -7.97 -14.76
N SER A 7 -11.32 -8.51 -15.47
CA SER A 7 -10.34 -9.44 -14.92
C SER A 7 -9.75 -8.85 -13.64
N LYS A 8 -10.10 -9.40 -12.48
CA LYS A 8 -9.52 -8.99 -11.20
C LYS A 8 -8.04 -9.37 -11.24
N ILE A 9 -7.18 -8.38 -11.42
CA ILE A 9 -5.74 -8.56 -11.22
C ILE A 9 -5.54 -8.80 -9.73
N ASN A 10 -5.08 -9.99 -9.36
CA ASN A 10 -4.74 -10.29 -7.98
C ASN A 10 -3.27 -9.94 -7.76
N TYR A 11 -2.99 -8.99 -6.88
CA TYR A 11 -1.64 -8.78 -6.39
C TYR A 11 -1.25 -9.98 -5.52
N ALA A 12 -0.21 -10.70 -5.92
CA ALA A 12 0.38 -11.78 -5.16
C ALA A 12 1.89 -11.57 -5.12
N GLN A 13 2.50 -11.89 -3.99
CA GLN A 13 3.92 -11.73 -3.75
C GLN A 13 4.55 -13.07 -3.40
N VAL A 14 5.75 -13.32 -3.92
CA VAL A 14 6.58 -14.45 -3.52
C VAL A 14 7.66 -13.91 -2.60
N ILE A 15 7.78 -14.53 -1.43
CA ILE A 15 8.78 -14.21 -0.42
C ILE A 15 9.57 -15.48 -0.15
N ASN A 16 10.89 -15.42 -0.36
CA ASN A 16 11.73 -16.58 -0.10
C ASN A 16 12.28 -16.50 1.32
N ARG A 17 12.44 -17.65 1.96
CA ARG A 17 13.07 -17.72 3.29
C ARG A 17 14.47 -17.09 3.32
N LYS A 18 15.23 -17.18 2.22
CA LYS A 18 16.56 -16.58 2.10
C LYS A 18 16.55 -15.05 2.19
N ASP A 19 15.41 -14.41 1.95
CA ASP A 19 15.24 -12.96 2.01
C ASP A 19 14.92 -12.48 3.45
N LEU A 20 14.69 -13.42 4.38
CA LEU A 20 14.37 -13.18 5.80
C LEU A 20 15.60 -13.43 6.69
N PHE A 21 16.64 -12.61 6.54
CA PHE A 21 17.89 -12.78 7.31
C PHE A 21 17.70 -12.47 8.80
N LEU A 22 16.93 -11.44 9.12
CA LEU A 22 16.55 -11.10 10.48
C LEU A 22 15.26 -11.81 10.86
N SER A 23 15.27 -12.54 11.97
CA SER A 23 14.05 -13.08 12.57
C SER A 23 13.15 -11.96 13.06
N ASN A 24 11.83 -12.10 12.90
CA ASN A 24 10.86 -11.17 13.47
C ASN A 24 10.98 -11.04 15.00
N LEU A 25 11.51 -12.05 15.68
CA LEU A 25 11.77 -12.03 17.13
C LEU A 25 12.94 -11.09 17.53
N LYS A 26 13.68 -10.57 16.55
CA LYS A 26 14.81 -9.65 16.75
C LYS A 26 14.52 -8.24 16.27
N LEU A 27 13.25 -7.93 15.96
CA LEU A 27 12.87 -6.58 15.56
C LEU A 27 13.08 -5.60 16.71
N PRO A 28 13.45 -4.33 16.42
CA PRO A 28 13.69 -3.31 17.43
C PRO A 28 12.37 -2.72 17.98
N VAL A 29 11.37 -3.57 18.25
CA VAL A 29 10.06 -3.23 18.80
C VAL A 29 9.70 -4.23 19.89
N ALA A 30 9.20 -3.75 21.02
CA ALA A 30 8.79 -4.63 22.11
C ALA A 30 7.57 -5.48 21.71
N ASP A 31 7.55 -6.75 22.10
CA ASP A 31 6.46 -7.68 21.80
C ASP A 31 5.09 -7.17 22.27
N SER A 32 5.06 -6.46 23.40
CA SER A 32 3.83 -5.84 23.94
C SER A 32 3.26 -4.71 23.06
N LEU A 33 4.08 -4.18 22.15
CA LEU A 33 3.71 -3.13 21.19
C LEU A 33 3.41 -3.70 19.80
N MET A 34 3.33 -5.04 19.65
CA MET A 34 2.97 -5.71 18.41
C MET A 34 1.59 -6.36 18.50
N VAL A 35 0.67 -5.89 17.67
CA VAL A 35 -0.68 -6.47 17.55
C VAL A 35 -0.74 -7.49 16.43
N LYS A 36 -0.09 -7.21 15.29
CA LYS A 36 -0.06 -8.08 14.11
C LYS A 36 1.24 -7.89 13.35
N ILE A 37 1.74 -8.97 12.76
CA ILE A 37 2.89 -8.95 11.87
C ILE A 37 2.52 -9.58 10.52
N ALA A 38 3.08 -9.05 9.45
CA ALA A 38 2.99 -9.61 8.11
C ALA A 38 4.23 -9.23 7.31
N LEU A 39 4.30 -9.71 6.08
CA LEU A 39 5.43 -9.50 5.19
C LEU A 39 4.95 -8.86 3.88
N VAL A 40 5.73 -7.91 3.39
CA VAL A 40 5.56 -7.33 2.06
C VAL A 40 6.90 -7.32 1.32
N ASN A 41 6.86 -7.59 0.02
CA ASN A 41 7.99 -7.47 -0.88
C ASN A 41 7.69 -6.34 -1.87
N PHE A 42 8.49 -5.29 -1.82
CA PHE A 42 8.46 -4.23 -2.81
C PHE A 42 9.85 -3.61 -2.97
N ASN A 43 10.11 -3.03 -4.15
CA ASN A 43 11.41 -2.43 -4.49
C ASN A 43 12.62 -3.36 -4.26
N ASN A 44 12.43 -4.67 -4.41
CA ASN A 44 13.45 -5.71 -4.16
C ASN A 44 13.88 -5.88 -2.69
N HIS A 45 13.11 -5.34 -1.75
CA HIS A 45 13.29 -5.53 -0.31
C HIS A 45 12.06 -6.22 0.29
N VAL A 46 12.30 -7.11 1.25
CA VAL A 46 11.25 -7.71 2.07
C VAL A 46 11.17 -6.93 3.37
N TYR A 47 9.97 -6.52 3.74
CA TYR A 47 9.71 -5.78 4.97
C TYR A 47 8.74 -6.54 5.86
N TYR A 48 9.03 -6.56 7.16
CA TYR A 48 8.05 -6.82 8.19
C TYR A 48 7.16 -5.59 8.34
N GLN A 49 5.88 -5.75 8.08
CA GLN A 49 4.86 -4.82 8.54
C GLN A 49 4.52 -5.19 9.99
N VAL A 50 4.52 -4.22 10.89
CA VAL A 50 4.17 -4.41 12.31
C VAL A 50 3.06 -3.42 12.65
N LEU A 51 1.86 -3.94 12.94
CA LEU A 51 0.75 -3.15 13.43
C LEU A 51 0.92 -2.94 14.93
N ASN A 52 0.96 -1.68 15.36
CA ASN A 52 1.02 -1.33 16.77
C ASN A 52 -0.40 -1.10 17.37
N PRO A 53 -0.53 -1.02 18.70
CA PRO A 53 -1.81 -0.73 19.37
C PRO A 53 -2.45 0.60 18.96
N GLN A 54 -1.65 1.57 18.48
CA GLN A 54 -2.11 2.87 17.98
C GLN A 54 -2.67 2.81 16.55
N LYS A 55 -2.75 1.62 15.94
CA LYS A 55 -3.20 1.37 14.56
C LYS A 55 -2.30 1.99 13.48
N THR A 56 -1.02 2.19 13.79
CA THR A 56 0.01 2.56 12.82
C THR A 56 0.75 1.30 12.38
N VAL A 57 1.09 1.23 11.10
CA VAL A 57 1.94 0.16 10.55
C VAL A 57 3.37 0.66 10.45
N LEU A 58 4.28 0.02 11.19
CA LEU A 58 5.73 0.21 11.07
C LEU A 58 6.28 -0.80 10.07
N TYR A 59 7.35 -0.42 9.38
CA TYR A 59 7.97 -1.25 8.35
C TYR A 59 9.43 -1.47 8.75
N PHE A 60 9.86 -2.72 8.89
CA PHE A 60 11.25 -3.06 9.20
C PHE A 60 11.82 -3.93 8.10
N ASP A 61 12.99 -3.56 7.56
CA ASP A 61 13.66 -4.35 6.53
C ASP A 61 14.04 -5.73 7.11
N ALA A 62 13.61 -6.81 6.44
CA ALA A 62 13.80 -8.17 6.92
C ALA A 62 15.26 -8.65 6.81
N SER A 63 16.13 -7.90 6.15
CA SER A 63 17.57 -8.20 6.07
C SER A 63 18.35 -7.67 7.27
N ASN A 64 18.00 -6.48 7.78
CA ASN A 64 18.82 -5.76 8.75
C ASN A 64 18.04 -5.15 9.93
N GLY A 65 16.70 -5.20 9.92
CA GLY A 65 15.82 -4.68 10.98
C GLY A 65 15.65 -3.17 11.01
N GLN A 66 16.21 -2.44 10.04
CA GLN A 66 16.08 -0.99 9.99
C GLN A 66 14.65 -0.59 9.63
N GLU A 67 14.14 0.42 10.34
CA GLU A 67 12.81 0.95 10.07
C GLU A 67 12.79 1.77 8.78
N LEU A 68 11.85 1.45 7.89
CA LEU A 68 11.56 2.21 6.70
C LEU A 68 10.61 3.37 7.03
N GLN A 69 11.15 4.58 6.99
CA GLN A 69 10.38 5.80 7.17
C GLN A 69 9.35 5.98 6.05
N ASN A 70 8.13 6.39 6.42
CA ASN A 70 7.00 6.55 5.49
C ASN A 70 6.65 5.27 4.70
N GLY A 71 6.82 4.10 5.31
CA GLY A 71 6.61 2.81 4.64
C GLY A 71 5.23 2.65 4.00
N ASP A 72 4.16 3.15 4.63
CA ASP A 72 2.81 3.12 4.04
C ASP A 72 2.72 3.90 2.73
N GLN A 73 3.32 5.09 2.68
CA GLN A 73 3.34 5.92 1.48
C GLN A 73 4.14 5.26 0.36
N GLN A 74 5.33 4.74 0.69
CA GLN A 74 6.19 4.05 -0.29
C GLN A 74 5.51 2.80 -0.85
N TYR A 75 4.87 2.02 0.02
CA TYR A 75 4.14 0.82 -0.40
C TYR A 75 2.90 1.16 -1.23
N ALA A 76 2.15 2.20 -0.85
CA ALA A 76 1.00 2.66 -1.61
C ALA A 76 1.38 3.15 -3.02
N VAL A 77 2.51 3.84 -3.13
CA VAL A 77 3.11 4.26 -4.40
C VAL A 77 3.49 3.06 -5.26
N PHE A 78 4.12 2.04 -4.69
CA PHE A 78 4.44 0.79 -5.38
C PHE A 78 3.18 0.07 -5.89
N ILE A 79 2.18 -0.11 -5.03
CA ILE A 79 0.93 -0.80 -5.37
C ILE A 79 0.14 -0.03 -6.44
N SER A 80 0.04 1.30 -6.32
CA SER A 80 -0.62 2.11 -7.34
C SER A 80 0.05 1.96 -8.72
N GLY A 81 1.39 1.91 -8.75
CA GLY A 81 2.17 1.65 -9.96
C GLY A 81 1.87 0.28 -10.59
N PHE A 82 1.83 -0.77 -9.76
CA PHE A 82 1.50 -2.13 -10.18
C PHE A 82 0.12 -2.21 -10.87
N TYR A 83 -0.92 -1.69 -10.22
CA TYR A 83 -2.28 -1.74 -10.76
C TYR A 83 -2.49 -0.81 -11.95
N ARG A 84 -1.75 0.31 -12.02
CA ARG A 84 -1.81 1.25 -13.15
C ARG A 84 -1.22 0.65 -14.42
N ASN A 85 -0.04 0.02 -14.32
CA ASN A 85 0.68 -0.48 -15.49
C ASN A 85 0.32 -1.94 -15.85
N LYS A 86 -0.54 -2.60 -15.05
CA LYS A 86 -1.01 -3.98 -15.22
C LYS A 86 0.11 -5.01 -15.43
N SER A 87 1.34 -4.66 -15.06
CA SER A 87 2.56 -5.42 -15.29
C SER A 87 3.39 -5.40 -14.01
N TYR A 88 3.93 -6.57 -13.64
CA TYR A 88 4.81 -6.79 -12.47
C TYR A 88 6.04 -5.85 -12.54
N PRO A 89 6.56 -5.35 -11.40
CA PRO A 89 7.03 -3.99 -11.28
C PRO A 89 8.32 -3.75 -12.09
N GLN A 90 8.20 -2.96 -13.15
CA GLN A 90 9.32 -2.16 -13.63
C GLN A 90 9.62 -1.09 -12.57
N LYS A 91 10.90 -0.73 -12.40
CA LYS A 91 11.34 0.47 -11.68
C LYS A 91 10.43 1.63 -12.06
N THR A 92 9.49 1.97 -11.20
CA THR A 92 8.63 3.11 -11.40
C THR A 92 9.51 4.32 -11.16
N THR A 93 9.99 4.93 -12.24
CA THR A 93 10.68 6.22 -12.20
C THR A 93 9.65 7.27 -11.79
N GLN A 94 9.32 7.30 -10.48
CA GLN A 94 8.32 8.15 -9.84
C GLN A 94 8.98 9.44 -9.39
N HIS A 95 9.50 10.20 -10.35
CA HIS A 95 9.83 11.59 -10.06
C HIS A 95 8.53 12.37 -9.87
N ASN A 96 8.39 13.01 -8.69
CA ASN A 96 7.38 14.02 -8.37
C ASN A 96 5.91 13.54 -8.23
N LEU A 97 5.67 12.39 -7.60
CA LEU A 97 4.32 12.05 -7.14
C LEU A 97 4.00 12.76 -5.83
N ALA A 98 2.83 13.40 -5.75
CA ALA A 98 2.32 13.90 -4.48
C ALA A 98 1.55 12.79 -3.75
N VAL A 99 2.02 12.43 -2.56
CA VAL A 99 1.41 11.41 -1.70
C VAL A 99 0.91 12.06 -0.43
N THR A 100 -0.37 11.91 -0.12
CA THR A 100 -0.98 12.48 1.09
C THR A 100 -1.92 11.50 1.77
N GLN A 101 -1.87 11.47 3.10
CA GLN A 101 -2.75 10.61 3.88
C GLN A 101 -4.10 11.27 4.11
N ILE A 102 -5.18 10.58 3.75
CA ILE A 102 -6.56 11.02 3.94
C ILE A 102 -7.12 10.31 5.17
N LYS A 103 -7.39 11.09 6.23
CA LYS A 103 -7.90 10.60 7.53
C LYS A 103 -9.38 10.91 7.78
N GLN A 104 -9.99 11.72 6.92
CA GLN A 104 -11.38 12.12 6.99
C GLN A 104 -11.95 12.23 5.60
N PHE A 105 -13.26 12.08 5.48
CA PHE A 105 -13.94 12.28 4.20
C PHE A 105 -14.01 13.77 3.87
N ASP A 106 -13.93 14.08 2.58
CA ASP A 106 -14.04 15.43 2.05
C ASP A 106 -14.81 15.44 0.72
N ASN A 107 -14.77 16.57 0.02
CA ASN A 107 -15.46 16.75 -1.25
C ASN A 107 -14.88 15.88 -2.39
N GLU A 108 -13.64 15.42 -2.27
CA GLU A 108 -12.93 14.63 -3.26
C GLU A 108 -12.96 13.13 -2.93
N TYR A 109 -12.75 12.79 -1.66
CA TYR A 109 -12.84 11.45 -1.10
C TYR A 109 -14.04 11.37 -0.17
N GLY A 110 -15.23 11.18 -0.78
CA GLY A 110 -16.50 11.19 -0.05
C GLY A 110 -16.77 9.94 0.80
N PHE A 111 -17.71 10.07 1.73
CA PHE A 111 -18.18 9.01 2.65
C PHE A 111 -18.60 7.71 1.95
N ILE A 112 -19.02 7.79 0.67
CA ILE A 112 -19.38 6.62 -0.15
C ILE A 112 -18.26 5.57 -0.23
N ASN A 113 -17.00 5.99 -0.10
CA ASN A 113 -15.85 5.09 -0.16
C ASN A 113 -15.72 4.22 1.11
N LYS A 114 -16.30 4.64 2.25
CA LYS A 114 -16.37 3.90 3.53
C LYS A 114 -15.03 3.40 4.10
N ARG A 115 -13.89 3.82 3.56
CA ARG A 115 -12.55 3.36 3.95
C ARG A 115 -11.68 4.55 4.34
N LEU A 116 -11.17 4.53 5.57
CA LEU A 116 -10.20 5.48 6.10
C LEU A 116 -9.31 4.79 7.14
N PRO A 117 -8.08 5.29 7.37
CA PRO A 117 -7.34 6.19 6.51
C PRO A 117 -6.88 5.51 5.21
N VAL A 118 -6.58 6.31 4.19
CA VAL A 118 -6.00 5.87 2.91
C VAL A 118 -4.87 6.78 2.46
N GLU A 119 -3.93 6.26 1.68
CA GLU A 119 -2.93 7.07 0.99
C GLU A 119 -3.48 7.49 -0.38
N LYS A 120 -3.46 8.80 -0.65
CA LYS A 120 -3.80 9.41 -1.94
C LYS A 120 -2.52 9.62 -2.74
N ILE A 121 -2.45 9.02 -3.92
CA ILE A 121 -1.35 9.20 -4.87
C ILE A 121 -1.87 10.04 -6.04
N SER A 122 -1.28 11.21 -6.21
CA SER A 122 -1.62 12.13 -7.31
C SER A 122 -0.58 12.01 -8.42
N TYR A 123 -1.02 11.52 -9.58
CA TYR A 123 -0.21 11.43 -10.79
C TYR A 123 -0.42 12.70 -11.64
N PRO A 124 0.64 13.31 -12.21
CA PRO A 124 0.50 14.49 -13.06
C PRO A 124 -0.49 14.26 -14.21
N ASN A 125 -1.45 15.17 -14.36
CA ASN A 125 -2.49 15.15 -15.40
C ASN A 125 -3.33 13.86 -15.45
N GLN A 126 -3.46 13.15 -14.32
CA GLN A 126 -4.13 11.85 -14.25
C GLN A 126 -5.03 11.76 -13.01
N GLU A 127 -5.82 10.68 -12.96
CA GLU A 127 -6.70 10.38 -11.84
C GLU A 127 -5.90 10.03 -10.57
N ASN A 128 -6.43 10.43 -9.43
CA ASN A 128 -5.88 10.09 -8.13
C ASN A 128 -6.17 8.64 -7.76
N TRP A 129 -5.17 7.97 -7.20
CA TRP A 129 -5.29 6.62 -6.67
C TRP A 129 -5.41 6.68 -5.15
N TYR A 130 -6.33 5.89 -4.60
CA TYR A 130 -6.53 5.79 -3.16
C TYR A 130 -6.22 4.35 -2.74
N ILE A 131 -5.24 4.21 -1.87
CA ILE A 131 -4.74 2.92 -1.43
C ILE A 131 -5.00 2.75 0.05
N GLU A 132 -5.73 1.70 0.40
CA GLU A 132 -5.95 1.28 1.78
C GLU A 132 -4.83 0.32 2.19
N ASN A 133 -4.11 0.68 3.27
CA ASN A 133 -3.08 -0.17 3.87
C ASN A 133 -3.52 -0.83 5.19
N HIS A 134 -4.81 -0.73 5.54
CA HIS A 134 -5.33 -1.35 6.75
C HIS A 134 -5.30 -2.88 6.66
N TYR A 135 -4.84 -3.52 7.75
CA TYR A 135 -4.82 -4.98 7.94
C TYR A 135 -3.78 -5.76 7.13
N MET A 136 -2.73 -5.12 6.62
CA MET A 136 -1.62 -5.82 5.96
C MET A 136 -2.06 -6.54 4.68
N HIS A 137 -3.19 -6.09 4.13
CA HIS A 137 -3.73 -6.52 2.85
C HIS A 137 -4.10 -5.26 2.07
N CYS A 138 -3.54 -5.11 0.88
CA CYS A 138 -3.69 -3.89 0.10
C CYS A 138 -4.75 -4.09 -0.99
N HIS A 139 -5.78 -3.25 -0.99
CA HIS A 139 -6.78 -3.22 -2.05
C HIS A 139 -6.76 -1.85 -2.75
N PRO A 140 -6.59 -1.81 -4.09
CA PRO A 140 -6.73 -0.57 -4.82
C PRO A 140 -8.20 -0.14 -4.84
N LEU A 141 -8.49 1.05 -4.34
CA LEU A 141 -9.82 1.65 -4.45
C LEU A 141 -9.85 2.48 -5.74
N ARG A 142 -10.27 1.87 -6.85
CA ARG A 142 -10.52 2.63 -8.08
C ARG A 142 -11.80 3.42 -7.92
N GLN A 143 -11.70 4.74 -7.73
CA GLN A 143 -12.88 5.60 -7.71
C GLN A 143 -13.54 5.61 -9.09
N LEU A 144 -14.73 5.01 -9.20
CA LEU A 144 -15.67 5.25 -10.29
C LEU A 144 -16.31 6.63 -10.07
N LEU A 145 -15.57 7.71 -10.36
CA LEU A 145 -16.18 9.02 -10.57
C LEU A 145 -16.99 8.92 -11.87
N ARG A 146 -18.27 8.54 -11.75
CA ARG A 146 -19.25 8.80 -12.82
C ARG A 146 -19.25 10.30 -13.04
N ARG A 147 -18.60 10.75 -14.13
CA ARG A 147 -18.83 12.06 -14.73
C ARG A 147 -20.33 12.27 -14.78
N LYS A 148 -20.85 13.20 -13.98
CA LYS A 148 -22.16 13.79 -14.23
C LYS A 148 -22.00 14.50 -15.57
N LYS A 149 -22.48 13.88 -16.65
CA LYS A 149 -22.68 14.59 -17.91
C LYS A 149 -23.55 15.81 -17.57
N ARG A 150 -23.02 16.99 -17.86
CA ARG A 150 -23.86 18.17 -18.06
C ARG A 150 -24.75 17.93 -19.26
#